data_AF-A0A2H0LLQ9-F1
#
_entry.id   AF-A0A2H0LLQ9-F1
#
_cell.length_a   1.000
_cell.length_b   1.000
_cell.length_c   1.000
_cell.angle_alpha   90.00
_cell.angle_beta   90.00
_cell.angle_gamma   90.00
#
_symmetry.space_group_name_H-M   'P 1'
#
loop_
_entity.id
_entity.type
_entity.pdbx_description
1 polymer ?
#
loop_
_entity_poly.entity_id
_entity_poly.type
_entity_poly.pdbx_seq_one_letter_code
_entity_poly.pdbx_strand_id
1 'polypeptide(L)'
;MENDMSTIENVIEAPSAKEKSAVRREKIFSIINKSAAYLGVAGLGWLVPLMKIAAGDNPREQMGEVWQQLCIPLAGLIIFMSAWAWLAPKVDTSLGAIPGPAQVYEQAVNLYQDHLAERQKKADFM
;
A
#
# COMPACT_ATOMS: atom_id res chain seq x y z
N MET A 1 -54.51 -17.44 32.97
CA MET A 1 -53.09 -17.88 32.79
C MET A 1 -52.83 -17.96 31.30
N GLU A 2 -52.80 -16.81 30.62
CA GLU A 2 -52.71 -16.70 29.15
C GLU A 2 -51.62 -15.68 28.78
N ASN A 3 -50.44 -15.76 29.41
CA ASN A 3 -49.39 -14.76 29.13
C ASN A 3 -47.95 -15.25 29.30
N ASP A 4 -47.71 -16.57 29.15
CA ASP A 4 -46.35 -17.12 29.22
C ASP A 4 -45.92 -17.80 27.91
N MET A 5 -46.87 -18.09 27.00
CA MET A 5 -46.59 -18.77 25.73
C MET A 5 -46.26 -17.79 24.59
N SER A 6 -46.76 -16.55 24.65
CA SER A 6 -46.47 -15.47 23.68
C SER A 6 -45.08 -14.84 23.88
N THR A 7 -44.49 -15.00 25.06
CA THR A 7 -43.13 -14.52 25.37
C THR A 7 -42.06 -15.43 24.77
N ILE A 8 -42.35 -16.73 24.60
CA ILE A 8 -41.41 -17.71 24.03
C ILE A 8 -41.39 -17.65 22.49
N GLU A 9 -42.51 -17.32 21.83
CA GLU A 9 -42.55 -17.18 20.36
C GLU A 9 -41.74 -15.97 19.85
N ASN A 10 -41.63 -14.89 20.62
CA ASN A 10 -40.80 -13.72 20.27
C ASN A 10 -39.28 -13.93 20.46
N VAL A 11 -38.86 -15.04 21.08
CA VAL A 11 -37.43 -15.32 21.36
C VAL A 11 -36.77 -16.10 20.21
N ILE A 12 -37.55 -16.62 19.25
CA ILE A 12 -37.05 -17.48 18.15
C ILE A 12 -37.49 -16.96 16.78
N GLU A 13 -37.54 -15.65 16.57
CA GLU A 13 -37.55 -15.13 15.21
C GLU A 13 -36.12 -15.21 14.68
N ALA A 14 -35.81 -16.30 13.98
CA ALA A 14 -34.48 -16.52 13.42
C ALA A 14 -34.08 -15.29 12.59
N PRO A 15 -32.89 -14.70 12.81
CA PRO A 15 -32.58 -13.39 12.27
C PRO A 15 -32.76 -13.40 10.76
N SER A 16 -33.50 -12.38 10.28
CA SER A 16 -33.85 -12.24 8.88
C SER A 16 -32.61 -12.33 8.01
N ALA A 17 -32.73 -12.87 6.79
CA ALA A 17 -31.59 -12.96 5.86
C ALA A 17 -30.89 -11.58 5.65
N LYS A 18 -31.66 -10.49 5.71
CA LYS A 18 -31.14 -9.11 5.65
C LYS A 18 -30.29 -8.77 6.87
N GLU A 19 -30.73 -9.14 8.06
CA GLU A 19 -30.05 -8.88 9.33
C GLU A 19 -28.74 -9.66 9.42
N LYS A 20 -28.73 -10.92 9.00
CA LYS A 20 -27.50 -11.74 8.89
C LYS A 20 -26.49 -11.13 7.91
N SER A 21 -26.95 -10.56 6.79
CA SER A 21 -26.08 -9.92 5.79
C SER A 21 -25.49 -8.60 6.29
N ALA A 22 -26.26 -7.80 7.04
CA ALA A 22 -25.81 -6.57 7.67
C ALA A 22 -24.72 -6.85 8.74
N VAL A 23 -24.95 -7.82 9.62
CA VAL A 23 -23.97 -8.23 10.64
C VAL A 23 -22.66 -8.72 10.00
N ARG A 24 -22.73 -9.47 8.89
CA ARG A 24 -21.52 -9.91 8.15
C ARG A 24 -20.76 -8.72 7.56
N ARG A 25 -21.48 -7.77 6.97
CA ARG A 25 -20.89 -6.53 6.43
C ARG A 25 -20.17 -5.77 7.53
N GLU A 26 -20.83 -5.49 8.65
CA GLU A 26 -20.22 -4.77 9.78
C GLU A 26 -18.94 -5.44 10.31
N LYS A 27 -18.94 -6.77 10.43
CA LYS A 27 -17.74 -7.53 10.81
C LYS A 27 -16.59 -7.34 9.83
N ILE A 28 -16.88 -7.38 8.53
CA ILE A 28 -15.87 -7.15 7.48
C ILE A 28 -15.32 -5.72 7.59
N PHE A 29 -16.18 -4.71 7.72
CA PHE A 29 -15.73 -3.32 7.89
C PHE A 29 -14.91 -3.13 9.17
N SER A 30 -15.27 -3.77 10.28
CA SER A 30 -14.48 -3.75 11.52
C SER A 30 -13.08 -4.35 11.32
N ILE A 31 -12.97 -5.47 10.60
CA ILE A 31 -11.68 -6.10 10.28
C ILE A 31 -10.84 -5.18 9.38
N ILE A 32 -11.45 -4.60 8.35
CA ILE A 32 -10.78 -3.65 7.44
C ILE A 32 -10.23 -2.48 8.25
N ASN A 33 -11.03 -1.88 9.13
CA ASN A 33 -10.61 -0.74 9.95
C ASN A 33 -9.46 -1.08 10.91
N LYS A 34 -9.44 -2.27 11.51
CA LYS A 34 -8.31 -2.73 12.33
C LYS A 34 -7.04 -2.89 11.48
N SER A 35 -7.16 -3.49 10.31
CA SER A 35 -6.03 -3.68 9.40
C SER A 35 -5.50 -2.35 8.83
N ALA A 36 -6.37 -1.35 8.68
CA ALA A 36 -6.03 -0.05 8.10
C ALA A 36 -4.95 0.69 8.89
N ALA A 37 -4.95 0.60 10.23
CA ALA A 37 -3.92 1.22 11.06
C ALA A 37 -2.53 0.63 10.77
N TYR A 38 -2.43 -0.70 10.72
CA TYR A 38 -1.17 -1.39 10.44
C TYR A 38 -0.70 -1.18 8.99
N LEU A 39 -1.63 -1.22 8.04
CA LEU A 39 -1.33 -0.94 6.63
C LEU A 39 -0.87 0.51 6.43
N GLY A 40 -1.47 1.47 7.15
CA GLY A 40 -1.06 2.87 7.14
C GLY A 40 0.39 3.05 7.59
N VAL A 41 0.78 2.42 8.70
CA VAL A 41 2.16 2.48 9.21
C VAL A 41 3.15 1.83 8.24
N ALA A 42 2.76 0.76 7.56
CA ALA A 42 3.59 0.09 6.57
C ALA A 42 3.68 0.84 5.21
N GLY A 43 2.95 1.94 5.03
CA GLY A 43 2.87 2.66 3.75
C GLY A 43 1.93 2.00 2.72
N LEU A 44 1.17 0.99 3.13
CA LEU A 44 0.18 0.27 2.32
C LEU A 44 -1.26 0.75 2.57
N GLY A 45 -1.43 1.95 3.14
CA GLY A 45 -2.74 2.53 3.45
C GLY A 45 -3.67 2.63 2.23
N TRP A 46 -3.09 2.78 1.03
CA TRP A 46 -3.84 2.86 -0.23
C TRP A 46 -4.62 1.58 -0.59
N LEU A 47 -4.31 0.43 0.05
CA LEU A 47 -5.10 -0.81 -0.10
C LEU A 47 -6.43 -0.76 0.65
N VAL A 48 -6.53 0.06 1.71
CA VAL A 48 -7.72 0.20 2.54
C VAL A 48 -8.96 0.58 1.74
N PRO A 49 -8.94 1.66 0.93
CA PRO A 49 -10.10 2.00 0.11
C PRO A 49 -10.49 0.92 -0.89
N LEU A 50 -9.54 0.15 -1.44
CA LEU A 50 -9.83 -0.98 -2.34
C LEU A 50 -10.59 -2.11 -1.60
N MET A 51 -10.20 -2.41 -0.37
CA MET A 51 -10.91 -3.39 0.46
C MET A 51 -12.30 -2.91 0.86
N LYS A 52 -12.49 -1.61 1.14
CA LYS A 52 -13.81 -1.03 1.41
C LYS A 52 -14.74 -1.13 0.19
N ILE A 53 -14.24 -0.85 -1.01
CA ILE A 53 -15.01 -1.03 -2.26
C ILE A 53 -15.43 -2.50 -2.42
N ALA A 54 -14.51 -3.44 -2.21
CA ALA A 54 -14.82 -4.87 -2.28
C ALA A 54 -15.87 -5.30 -1.23
N ALA A 55 -15.92 -4.63 -0.08
CA ALA A 55 -16.93 -4.83 0.96
C ALA A 55 -18.27 -4.11 0.70
N GLY A 56 -18.42 -3.41 -0.44
CA GLY A 56 -19.65 -2.74 -0.86
C GLY A 56 -19.79 -1.29 -0.39
N ASP A 57 -18.68 -0.62 -0.09
CA ASP A 57 -18.64 0.83 0.13
C ASP A 57 -18.76 1.63 -1.18
N ASN A 58 -18.97 2.94 -1.10
CA ASN A 58 -19.16 3.81 -2.25
C ASN A 58 -17.87 3.92 -3.10
N PRO A 59 -17.84 3.41 -4.34
CA PRO A 59 -16.63 3.41 -5.16
C PRO A 59 -16.10 4.81 -5.50
N ARG A 60 -16.99 5.81 -5.66
CA ARG A 60 -16.57 7.16 -6.04
C ARG A 60 -15.76 7.84 -4.94
N GLU A 61 -16.18 7.67 -3.68
CA GLU A 61 -15.48 8.23 -2.52
C GLU A 61 -14.12 7.55 -2.33
N GLN A 62 -14.12 6.22 -2.35
CA GLN A 62 -12.91 5.40 -2.13
C GLN A 62 -11.85 5.59 -3.23
N MET A 63 -12.26 5.86 -4.48
CA MET A 63 -11.33 6.21 -5.56
C MET A 63 -10.63 7.56 -5.33
N GLY A 64 -11.30 8.52 -4.67
CA GLY A 64 -10.67 9.77 -4.23
C GLY A 64 -9.55 9.51 -3.21
N GLU A 65 -9.80 8.62 -2.25
CA GLU A 65 -8.78 8.20 -1.27
C GLU A 65 -7.56 7.55 -1.96
N VAL A 66 -7.77 6.63 -2.92
CA VAL A 66 -6.69 6.00 -3.70
C VAL A 66 -5.88 7.04 -4.47
N TRP A 67 -6.56 7.98 -5.13
CA TRP A 67 -5.89 9.03 -5.89
C TRP A 67 -4.95 9.87 -5.01
N GLN A 68 -5.42 10.26 -3.82
CA GLN A 68 -4.62 11.05 -2.88
C GLN A 68 -3.47 10.24 -2.26
N GLN A 69 -3.71 8.99 -1.87
CA GLN A 69 -2.73 8.18 -1.14
C GLN A 69 -1.68 7.53 -2.05
N LEU A 70 -1.98 7.29 -3.31
CA LEU A 70 -1.09 6.60 -4.25
C LEU A 70 -0.69 7.49 -5.43
N CYS A 71 -1.66 8.00 -6.18
CA CYS A 71 -1.37 8.69 -7.44
C CYS A 71 -0.63 10.01 -7.26
N ILE A 72 -1.00 10.83 -6.26
CA ILE A 72 -0.31 12.09 -5.97
C ILE A 72 1.17 11.86 -5.60
N PRO A 73 1.51 10.97 -4.63
CA PRO A 73 2.90 10.66 -4.34
C PRO A 73 3.68 10.09 -5.52
N LEU A 74 3.08 9.19 -6.31
CA LEU A 74 3.72 8.62 -7.50
C LEU A 74 3.99 9.69 -8.56
N ALA A 75 3.03 10.60 -8.79
CA ALA A 75 3.23 11.72 -9.71
C ALA A 75 4.38 12.63 -9.26
N GLY A 76 4.45 12.94 -7.95
CA GLY A 76 5.58 13.68 -7.38
C GLY A 76 6.92 12.99 -7.59
N LEU A 77 6.97 11.67 -7.37
CA LEU A 77 8.17 10.86 -7.61
C LEU A 77 8.58 10.89 -9.09
N ILE A 78 7.64 10.71 -10.02
CA ILE A 78 7.91 10.72 -11.46
C ILE A 78 8.41 12.09 -11.90
N ILE A 79 7.78 13.17 -11.45
CA ILE A 79 8.19 14.55 -11.75
C ILE A 79 9.60 14.79 -11.23
N PHE A 80 9.87 14.41 -9.98
CA PHE A 80 11.19 14.56 -9.38
C PHE A 80 12.26 13.74 -10.13
N MET A 81 12.00 12.47 -10.42
CA MET A 81 12.91 11.61 -11.19
C MET A 81 13.20 12.17 -12.58
N SER A 82 12.17 12.68 -13.27
CA SER A 82 12.31 13.28 -14.60
C SER A 82 13.12 14.57 -14.53
N ALA A 83 12.83 15.43 -13.56
CA ALA A 83 13.58 16.67 -13.33
C ALA A 83 15.04 16.36 -12.99
N TRP A 84 15.30 15.41 -12.09
CA TRP A 84 16.65 14.99 -11.72
C TRP A 84 17.41 14.42 -12.92
N ALA A 85 16.80 13.51 -13.68
CA ALA A 85 17.41 12.94 -14.88
C ALA A 85 17.78 14.01 -15.92
N TRP A 86 16.96 15.06 -16.06
CA TRP A 86 17.21 16.11 -17.02
C TRP A 86 18.17 17.19 -16.52
N LEU A 87 18.16 17.50 -15.23
CA LEU A 87 18.95 18.60 -14.65
C LEU A 87 20.35 18.17 -14.21
N ALA A 88 20.54 16.92 -13.72
CA ALA A 88 21.83 16.47 -13.20
C ALA A 88 23.00 16.65 -14.20
N PRO A 89 22.89 16.25 -15.47
CA PRO A 89 24.01 16.36 -16.41
C PRO A 89 24.36 17.80 -16.80
N LYS A 90 23.53 18.79 -16.42
CA LYS A 90 23.76 20.20 -16.73
C LYS A 90 24.65 20.91 -15.71
N VAL A 91 24.93 20.27 -14.57
CA VAL A 91 25.79 20.83 -13.53
C VAL A 91 27.21 20.29 -13.73
N ASP A 92 28.07 21.13 -14.30
CA ASP A 92 29.48 20.83 -14.48
C ASP A 92 30.27 21.07 -13.19
N THR A 93 30.95 20.03 -12.73
CA THR A 93 31.91 20.10 -11.64
C THR A 93 33.32 19.91 -12.17
N SER A 94 34.34 20.20 -11.35
CA SER A 94 35.75 19.94 -11.72
C SER A 94 36.05 18.45 -11.99
N LEU A 95 35.16 17.53 -11.58
CA LEU A 95 35.26 16.09 -11.79
C LEU A 95 34.36 15.58 -12.94
N GLY A 96 33.67 16.49 -13.65
CA GLY A 96 32.70 16.18 -14.70
C GLY A 96 31.27 16.51 -14.30
N ALA A 97 30.31 16.07 -15.12
CA ALA A 97 28.89 16.30 -14.90
C ALA A 97 28.33 15.39 -13.79
N ILE A 98 27.31 15.88 -13.06
CA ILE A 98 26.62 15.07 -12.05
C ILE A 98 25.81 13.95 -12.73
N PRO A 99 25.93 12.68 -12.31
CA PRO A 99 25.22 11.57 -12.93
C PRO A 99 23.72 11.62 -12.62
N GLY A 100 22.92 11.24 -13.61
CA GLY A 100 21.48 11.03 -13.47
C GLY A 100 21.14 9.70 -12.79
N PRO A 101 19.85 9.46 -12.47
CA PRO A 101 19.39 8.27 -11.72
C PRO A 101 19.81 6.94 -12.36
N ALA A 102 19.71 6.82 -13.69
CA ALA A 102 20.07 5.59 -14.40
C ALA A 102 21.57 5.28 -14.28
N GLN A 103 22.41 6.30 -14.44
CA GLN A 103 23.87 6.17 -14.32
C GLN A 103 24.27 5.80 -12.89
N VAL A 104 23.62 6.40 -11.88
CA VAL A 104 23.84 6.05 -10.47
C VAL A 104 23.45 4.59 -10.20
N TYR A 105 22.34 4.12 -10.78
CA TYR A 105 21.91 2.72 -10.64
C TYR A 105 22.90 1.74 -11.28
N GLU A 106 23.37 2.01 -12.50
CA GLU A 106 24.40 1.22 -13.16
C GLU A 106 25.69 1.15 -12.33
N GLN A 107 26.15 2.28 -11.80
CA GLN A 107 27.32 2.33 -10.93
C GLN A 107 27.12 1.53 -9.64
N ALA A 108 25.92 1.59 -9.03
CA ALA A 108 25.61 0.81 -7.84
C ALA A 108 25.65 -0.70 -8.11
N VAL A 109 25.12 -1.16 -9.25
CA VAL A 109 25.18 -2.57 -9.65
C VAL A 109 26.64 -3.01 -9.86
N ASN A 110 27.43 -2.21 -10.60
CA ASN A 110 28.84 -2.52 -10.84
C ASN A 110 29.63 -2.62 -9.52
N LEU A 111 29.43 -1.67 -8.61
CA LEU A 111 30.09 -1.69 -7.30
C LEU A 111 29.71 -2.93 -6.48
N TYR A 112 28.45 -3.37 -6.57
CA TYR A 112 28.02 -4.60 -5.91
C TYR A 112 28.70 -5.84 -6.52
N GLN A 113 28.84 -5.90 -7.85
CA GLN A 113 29.54 -7.01 -8.51
C GLN A 113 31.04 -7.02 -8.16
N ASP A 114 31.68 -5.86 -8.14
CA ASP A 114 33.07 -5.72 -7.72
C ASP A 114 33.26 -6.18 -6.28
N HIS A 115 32.34 -5.83 -5.38
CA HIS A 115 32.36 -6.31 -4.01
C HIS A 115 32.30 -7.85 -3.93
N LEU A 116 31.41 -8.49 -4.70
CA LEU A 116 31.33 -9.95 -4.74
C LEU A 116 32.62 -10.58 -5.30
N ALA A 117 33.19 -10.01 -6.35
CA ALA A 117 34.43 -10.49 -6.96
C ALA A 117 35.62 -10.38 -6.00
N GLU A 118 35.72 -9.28 -5.25
CA GLU A 118 36.74 -9.12 -4.20
C GLU A 118 36.57 -10.12 -3.06
N ARG A 119 35.32 -10.41 -2.66
CA ARG A 119 35.01 -11.41 -1.63
C ARG A 119 35.42 -12.81 -2.07
N GLN A 120 35.19 -13.16 -3.34
CA GLN A 120 35.63 -14.42 -3.90
C GLN A 120 37.15 -14.53 -3.95
N LYS A 121 37.84 -13.51 -4.48
CA LYS A 121 39.31 -13.47 -4.49
C LYS A 121 39.88 -13.70 -3.08
N LYS A 122 39.33 -13.03 -2.05
CA LYS A 122 39.76 -13.21 -0.66
C LYS A 122 39.56 -14.64 -0.15
N ALA A 123 38.48 -15.32 -0.56
CA ALA A 123 38.26 -16.71 -0.21
C ALA A 123 39.24 -17.65 -0.93
N ASP A 124 39.58 -17.35 -2.19
CA ASP A 124 40.53 -18.15 -2.96
C ASP A 124 41.99 -18.01 -2.47
N PHE A 125 42.31 -16.93 -1.74
CA PHE A 125 43.63 -16.69 -1.13
C PHE A 125 43.78 -17.21 0.32
N MET A 126 42.71 -17.70 0.97
CA MET A 126 42.74 -18.30 2.32
C MET A 126 42.59 -19.81 2.27
#